data_AF-A0A2W5EDT1-F1
#
_entry.id   AF-A0A2W5EDT1-F1
#
_cell.length_a   1.000
_cell.length_b   1.000
_cell.length_c   1.000
_cell.angle_alpha   90.00
_cell.angle_beta   90.00
_cell.angle_gamma   90.00
#
_symmetry.space_group_name_H-M   'P 1'
#
loop_
_entity.id
_entity.type
_entity.pdbx_description
1 polymer ?
#
loop_
_entity_poly.entity_id
_entity_poly.type
_entity_poly.pdbx_seq_one_letter_code
_entity_poly.pdbx_strand_id
1 'polypeptide(L)'
;MNALLEKRDFFTLKNVLSRFNPNITTQDSLYFQASVQNTFGNNLQSIAAIKSLSEQYATRLDDDAWINLLNILADDYVKTYDYKSAAASYAILLRRYGNKLTQTDIAGYENNYNLYKPLENVPAQTVQFLDSEPITLSRDQQELWNVPVQVNKKDSAHFIFDSGAGFSTITRSAANHLGITIIPANVKVNTANDKQVLAQLGV
;
A
#
# COMPACT_ATOMS: atom_id res chain seq x y z
N MET A 1 13.01 -14.53 -16.60
CA MET A 1 12.33 -13.40 -15.95
C MET A 1 11.59 -13.84 -14.69
N ASN A 2 10.82 -14.94 -14.70
CA ASN A 2 10.20 -15.52 -13.49
C ASN A 2 11.18 -15.68 -12.31
N ALA A 3 12.33 -16.33 -12.51
CA ALA A 3 13.34 -16.46 -11.46
C ALA A 3 13.88 -15.12 -10.92
N LEU A 4 13.87 -14.04 -11.72
CA LEU A 4 14.25 -12.71 -11.24
C LEU A 4 13.12 -12.09 -10.39
N LEU A 5 11.87 -12.29 -10.80
CA LEU A 5 10.70 -11.86 -10.05
C LEU A 5 10.61 -12.57 -8.69
N GLU A 6 10.77 -13.89 -8.67
CA GLU A 6 10.80 -14.71 -7.44
C GLU A 6 11.91 -14.26 -6.47
N LYS A 7 13.09 -13.93 -7.01
CA LYS A 7 14.23 -13.40 -6.24
C LYS A 7 14.11 -11.92 -5.91
N ARG A 8 13.06 -11.23 -6.39
CA ARG A 8 12.86 -9.78 -6.26
C ARG A 8 14.03 -8.94 -6.81
N ASP A 9 14.74 -9.45 -7.82
CA ASP A 9 15.79 -8.71 -8.53
C ASP A 9 15.17 -7.80 -9.60
N PHE A 10 14.48 -6.75 -9.12
CA PHE A 10 13.73 -5.82 -9.97
C PHE A 10 14.64 -4.92 -10.83
N PHE A 11 15.87 -4.66 -10.39
CA PHE A 11 16.84 -3.90 -11.18
C PHE A 11 17.28 -4.68 -12.42
N THR A 12 17.66 -5.95 -12.25
CA THR A 12 17.99 -6.81 -13.40
C THR A 12 16.76 -7.06 -14.26
N LEU A 13 15.59 -7.29 -13.67
CA LEU A 13 14.35 -7.48 -14.42
C LEU A 13 14.00 -6.26 -15.29
N LYS A 14 14.13 -5.04 -14.76
CA LYS A 14 13.95 -3.80 -15.51
C LYS A 14 14.93 -3.69 -16.68
N ASN A 15 16.19 -4.04 -16.46
CA ASN A 15 17.23 -4.01 -17.50
C ASN A 15 17.01 -5.05 -18.60
N VAL A 16 16.45 -6.21 -18.25
CA VAL A 16 16.07 -7.24 -19.22
C VAL A 16 14.87 -6.78 -20.04
N LEU A 17 13.84 -6.20 -19.38
CA LEU A 17 12.65 -5.70 -20.06
C LEU A 17 12.94 -4.56 -21.04
N SER A 18 13.85 -3.64 -20.72
CA SER A 18 14.18 -2.52 -21.59
C SER A 18 14.87 -2.90 -22.90
N ARG A 19 15.36 -4.15 -23.01
CA ARG A 19 15.97 -4.69 -24.23
C ARG A 19 14.94 -5.28 -25.20
N PHE A 20 13.69 -5.48 -24.77
CA PHE A 20 12.62 -5.89 -25.65
C PHE A 20 12.12 -4.70 -26.48
N ASN A 21 11.65 -4.99 -27.70
CA ASN A 21 11.11 -3.96 -28.58
C ASN A 21 9.86 -3.33 -27.93
N PRO A 22 9.87 -2.03 -27.60
CA PRO A 22 8.74 -1.37 -26.93
C PRO A 22 7.46 -1.38 -27.78
N ASN A 23 7.56 -1.63 -29.09
CA ASN A 23 6.42 -1.72 -29.99
C ASN A 23 5.74 -3.10 -30.00
N ILE A 24 6.30 -4.11 -29.30
CA ILE A 24 5.71 -5.45 -29.21
C ILE A 24 5.30 -5.69 -27.76
N THR A 25 4.03 -5.41 -27.48
CA THR A 25 3.42 -5.74 -26.19
C THR A 25 2.99 -7.20 -26.21
N THR A 26 3.66 -8.05 -25.42
CA THR A 26 3.27 -9.44 -25.20
C THR A 26 2.66 -9.63 -23.82
N GLN A 27 1.94 -10.74 -23.61
CA GLN A 27 1.46 -11.15 -22.28
C GLN A 27 2.59 -11.13 -21.25
N ASP A 28 3.72 -11.77 -21.54
CA ASP A 28 4.87 -11.81 -20.63
C ASP A 28 5.43 -10.42 -20.35
N SER A 29 5.58 -9.59 -21.40
CA SER A 29 6.11 -8.24 -21.22
C SER A 29 5.23 -7.41 -20.30
N LEU A 30 3.91 -7.45 -20.47
CA LEU A 30 2.97 -6.73 -19.61
C LEU A 30 3.02 -7.26 -18.16
N TYR A 31 3.13 -8.57 -17.99
CA TYR A 31 3.15 -9.22 -16.67
C TYR A 31 4.34 -8.74 -15.84
N PHE A 32 5.55 -8.80 -16.41
CA PHE A 32 6.73 -8.31 -15.71
C PHE A 32 6.78 -6.77 -15.63
N GLN A 33 6.23 -6.06 -16.62
CA GLN A 33 6.13 -4.61 -16.59
C GLN A 33 5.29 -4.15 -15.41
N ALA A 34 4.15 -4.79 -15.12
CA ALA A 34 3.35 -4.48 -13.94
C ALA A 34 4.20 -4.52 -12.65
N SER A 35 4.89 -5.63 -12.40
CA SER A 35 5.73 -5.76 -11.20
C SER A 35 6.87 -4.73 -11.13
N VAL A 36 7.53 -4.46 -12.26
CA VAL A 36 8.62 -3.47 -12.31
C VAL A 36 8.08 -2.05 -12.09
N GLN A 37 7.01 -1.67 -12.78
CA GLN A 37 6.47 -0.31 -12.67
C GLN A 37 5.94 -0.04 -11.25
N ASN A 38 5.24 -1.00 -10.63
CA ASN A 38 4.81 -0.91 -9.24
C ASN A 38 5.99 -0.72 -8.26
N THR A 39 7.06 -1.52 -8.43
CA THR A 39 8.25 -1.48 -7.58
C THR A 39 8.95 -0.11 -7.64
N PHE A 40 9.02 0.49 -8.83
CA PHE A 40 9.69 1.78 -9.04
C PHE A 40 8.76 3.00 -8.90
N GLY A 41 7.56 2.84 -8.33
CA GLY A 41 6.64 3.94 -8.06
C GLY A 41 5.93 4.51 -9.29
N ASN A 42 5.99 3.81 -10.42
CA ASN A 42 5.27 4.17 -11.65
C ASN A 42 3.87 3.49 -11.64
N ASN A 43 3.11 3.74 -10.58
CA ASN A 43 1.89 2.99 -10.26
C ASN A 43 0.81 3.09 -11.35
N LEU A 44 0.67 4.25 -12.00
CA LEU A 44 -0.28 4.42 -13.10
C LEU A 44 0.07 3.56 -14.32
N GLN A 45 1.37 3.44 -14.64
CA GLN A 45 1.86 2.58 -15.73
C GLN A 45 1.68 1.10 -15.38
N SER A 46 1.87 0.73 -14.11
CA SER A 46 1.58 -0.62 -13.61
C SER A 46 0.10 -0.96 -13.78
N ILE A 47 -0.81 -0.10 -13.30
CA ILE A 47 -2.26 -0.26 -13.47
C ILE A 47 -2.63 -0.42 -14.95
N ALA A 48 -2.07 0.42 -15.84
CA ALA A 48 -2.33 0.34 -17.27
C ALA A 48 -1.85 -1.00 -17.89
N ALA A 49 -0.71 -1.52 -17.47
CA ALA A 49 -0.21 -2.82 -17.91
C ALA A 49 -1.13 -3.96 -17.48
N ILE A 50 -1.61 -3.95 -16.22
CA ILE A 50 -2.52 -4.97 -15.70
C ILE A 50 -3.89 -4.90 -16.37
N LYS A 51 -4.40 -3.69 -16.66
CA LYS A 51 -5.64 -3.53 -17.45
C LYS A 51 -5.48 -4.13 -18.86
N SER A 52 -4.37 -3.82 -19.53
CA SER A 52 -4.06 -4.39 -20.85
C SER A 52 -3.99 -5.92 -20.82
N LEU A 53 -3.39 -6.51 -19.78
CA LEU A 53 -3.39 -7.96 -19.55
C LEU A 53 -4.78 -8.53 -19.40
N SER A 54 -5.61 -7.87 -18.57
CA SER A 54 -6.97 -8.31 -18.31
C SER A 54 -7.85 -8.27 -19.56
N GLU A 55 -7.66 -7.28 -20.44
CA GLU A 55 -8.44 -7.12 -21.66
C GLU A 55 -7.99 -8.09 -22.76
N GLN A 56 -6.70 -8.33 -22.90
CA GLN A 56 -6.15 -9.05 -24.06
C GLN A 56 -5.82 -10.52 -23.77
N TYR A 57 -5.54 -10.86 -22.52
CA TYR A 57 -4.93 -12.15 -22.14
C TYR A 57 -5.58 -12.81 -20.92
N ALA A 58 -6.74 -12.33 -20.43
CA ALA A 58 -7.34 -12.83 -19.19
C ALA A 58 -7.54 -14.36 -19.13
N THR A 59 -7.90 -15.00 -20.25
CA THR A 59 -8.13 -16.45 -20.33
C THR A 59 -6.84 -17.27 -20.40
N ARG A 60 -5.69 -16.62 -20.57
CA ARG A 60 -4.35 -17.24 -20.67
C ARG A 60 -3.55 -17.13 -19.38
N LEU A 61 -4.05 -16.38 -18.39
CA LEU A 61 -3.44 -16.23 -17.08
C LEU A 61 -4.02 -17.30 -16.15
N ASP A 62 -3.13 -18.00 -15.44
CA ASP A 62 -3.53 -18.90 -14.36
C ASP A 62 -3.88 -18.11 -13.08
N ASP A 63 -4.37 -18.83 -12.09
CA ASP A 63 -4.82 -18.22 -10.84
C ASP A 63 -3.66 -17.60 -10.04
N ASP A 64 -2.46 -18.17 -10.09
CA ASP A 64 -1.30 -17.66 -9.36
C ASP A 64 -0.84 -16.33 -9.97
N ALA A 65 -0.85 -16.22 -11.30
CA ALA A 65 -0.64 -14.97 -12.01
C ALA A 65 -1.68 -13.92 -11.62
N TRP A 66 -2.96 -14.30 -11.54
CA TRP A 66 -4.01 -13.37 -11.11
C TRP A 66 -3.90 -12.93 -9.66
N ILE A 67 -3.56 -13.84 -8.75
CA ILE A 67 -3.31 -13.51 -7.34
C ILE A 67 -2.18 -12.48 -7.25
N ASN A 68 -1.06 -12.70 -7.96
CA ASN A 68 0.04 -11.75 -7.98
C ASN A 68 -0.38 -10.38 -8.54
N LEU A 69 -1.07 -10.36 -9.68
CA LEU A 69 -1.52 -9.11 -10.32
C LEU A 69 -2.52 -8.33 -9.45
N LEU A 70 -3.41 -9.02 -8.72
CA LEU A 70 -4.35 -8.38 -7.81
C LEU A 70 -3.66 -7.77 -6.58
N ASN A 71 -2.61 -8.41 -6.07
CA ASN A 71 -1.77 -7.83 -5.02
C ASN A 71 -1.08 -6.55 -5.50
N ILE A 72 -0.51 -6.59 -6.72
CA ILE A 72 0.11 -5.42 -7.35
C ILE A 72 -0.91 -4.30 -7.55
N LEU A 73 -2.10 -4.61 -8.09
CA LEU A 73 -3.18 -3.64 -8.25
C LEU A 73 -3.59 -3.01 -6.93
N ALA A 74 -3.77 -3.82 -5.88
CA ALA A 74 -4.17 -3.30 -4.58
C ALA A 74 -3.13 -2.29 -4.04
N ASP A 75 -1.85 -2.62 -4.12
CA ASP A 75 -0.75 -1.73 -3.72
C ASP A 75 -0.65 -0.48 -4.61
N ASP A 76 -0.78 -0.62 -5.93
CA ASP A 76 -0.81 0.53 -6.85
C ASP A 76 -1.95 1.48 -6.50
N TYR A 77 -3.17 0.95 -6.28
CA TYR A 77 -4.33 1.75 -5.94
C TYR A 77 -4.18 2.48 -4.61
N VAL A 78 -3.55 1.86 -3.60
CA VAL A 78 -3.21 2.54 -2.34
C VAL A 78 -2.24 3.69 -2.59
N LYS A 79 -1.18 3.45 -3.38
CA LYS A 79 -0.17 4.47 -3.72
C LYS A 79 -0.70 5.61 -4.59
N THR A 80 -1.78 5.37 -5.33
CA THR A 80 -2.50 6.41 -6.09
C THR A 80 -3.76 6.93 -5.38
N TYR A 81 -3.93 6.61 -4.09
CA TYR A 81 -5.04 7.06 -3.25
C TYR A 81 -6.45 6.62 -3.72
N ASP A 82 -6.57 5.59 -4.55
CA ASP A 82 -7.84 4.98 -4.95
C ASP A 82 -8.20 3.82 -4.00
N TYR A 83 -8.57 4.19 -2.77
CA TYR A 83 -8.87 3.20 -1.72
C TYR A 83 -10.06 2.30 -2.05
N LYS A 84 -11.00 2.78 -2.88
CA LYS A 84 -12.13 2.00 -3.35
C LYS A 84 -11.67 0.84 -4.23
N SER A 85 -10.79 1.10 -5.20
CA SER A 85 -10.25 0.06 -6.08
C SER A 85 -9.29 -0.87 -5.34
N ALA A 86 -8.54 -0.37 -4.35
CA ALA A 86 -7.74 -1.22 -3.47
C ALA A 86 -8.61 -2.21 -2.68
N ALA A 87 -9.68 -1.74 -2.02
CA ALA A 87 -10.62 -2.59 -1.30
C ALA A 87 -11.30 -3.61 -2.23
N ALA A 88 -11.68 -3.20 -3.45
CA ALA A 88 -12.24 -4.12 -4.44
C ALA A 88 -11.26 -5.23 -4.84
N SER A 89 -9.96 -4.92 -4.97
CA SER A 89 -8.92 -5.90 -5.29
C SER A 89 -8.76 -6.94 -4.19
N TYR A 90 -8.71 -6.52 -2.91
CA TYR A 90 -8.69 -7.47 -1.78
C TYR A 90 -9.98 -8.30 -1.68
N ALA A 91 -11.14 -7.72 -1.96
CA ALA A 91 -12.40 -8.47 -2.00
C ALA A 91 -12.40 -9.56 -3.08
N ILE A 92 -11.79 -9.30 -4.25
CA ILE A 92 -11.63 -10.31 -5.30
C ILE A 92 -10.67 -11.41 -4.85
N LEU A 93 -9.52 -11.07 -4.25
CA LEU A 93 -8.58 -12.05 -3.69
C LEU A 93 -9.28 -13.01 -2.72
N LEU A 94 -10.01 -12.47 -1.75
CA LEU A 94 -10.73 -13.26 -0.75
C LEU A 94 -11.85 -14.11 -1.38
N ARG A 95 -12.70 -13.51 -2.23
CA ARG A 95 -13.89 -14.19 -2.76
C ARG A 95 -13.57 -15.24 -3.82
N ARG A 96 -12.62 -14.95 -4.73
CA ARG A 96 -12.33 -15.80 -5.88
C ARG A 96 -11.18 -16.77 -5.64
N TYR A 97 -10.20 -16.35 -4.85
CA TYR A 97 -8.96 -17.11 -4.68
C TYR A 97 -8.77 -17.64 -3.26
N GLY A 98 -9.70 -17.38 -2.32
CA GLY A 98 -9.58 -17.75 -0.91
C GLY A 98 -9.21 -19.22 -0.64
N ASN A 99 -9.66 -20.17 -1.49
CA ASN A 99 -9.32 -21.58 -1.37
C ASN A 99 -7.86 -21.93 -1.75
N LYS A 100 -7.14 -21.01 -2.39
CA LYS A 100 -5.73 -21.14 -2.79
C LYS A 100 -4.79 -20.35 -1.87
N LEU A 101 -5.34 -19.55 -0.97
CA LEU A 101 -4.57 -18.70 -0.07
C LEU A 101 -4.23 -19.43 1.23
N THR A 102 -3.09 -19.07 1.82
CA THR A 102 -2.78 -19.51 3.18
C THR A 102 -3.66 -18.77 4.19
N GLN A 103 -3.81 -19.31 5.40
CA GLN A 103 -4.55 -18.61 6.46
C GLN A 103 -3.95 -17.23 6.78
N THR A 104 -2.63 -17.11 6.67
CA THR A 104 -1.91 -15.84 6.86
C THR A 104 -2.28 -14.82 5.78
N ASP A 105 -2.33 -15.24 4.52
CA ASP A 105 -2.72 -14.37 3.39
C ASP A 105 -4.17 -13.92 3.55
N ILE A 106 -5.08 -14.84 3.88
CA ILE A 106 -6.49 -14.51 4.14
C ILE A 106 -6.60 -13.45 5.24
N ALA A 107 -5.96 -13.67 6.38
CA ALA A 107 -5.99 -12.72 7.49
C ALA A 107 -5.38 -11.36 7.11
N GLY A 108 -4.31 -11.34 6.31
CA GLY A 108 -3.70 -10.12 5.79
C GLY A 108 -4.64 -9.35 4.85
N TYR A 109 -5.27 -10.04 3.90
CA TYR A 109 -6.20 -9.43 2.95
C TYR A 109 -7.50 -8.96 3.61
N GLU A 110 -8.02 -9.69 4.61
CA GLU A 110 -9.15 -9.23 5.42
C GLU A 110 -8.78 -7.94 6.17
N ASN A 111 -7.58 -7.88 6.77
CA ASN A 111 -7.14 -6.70 7.48
C ASN A 111 -6.98 -5.49 6.54
N ASN A 112 -6.40 -5.70 5.35
CA ASN A 112 -6.28 -4.65 4.34
C ASN A 112 -7.64 -4.23 3.77
N TYR A 113 -8.57 -5.16 3.56
CA TYR A 113 -9.94 -4.83 3.19
C TYR A 113 -10.61 -3.96 4.26
N ASN A 114 -10.48 -4.32 5.54
CA ASN A 114 -11.03 -3.57 6.67
C ASN A 114 -10.36 -2.19 6.86
N LEU A 115 -9.14 -2.02 6.36
CA LEU A 115 -8.42 -0.75 6.32
C LEU A 115 -8.91 0.15 5.18
N TYR A 116 -8.98 -0.36 3.95
CA TYR A 116 -9.25 0.49 2.79
C TYR A 116 -10.73 0.64 2.44
N LYS A 117 -11.58 -0.33 2.80
CA LYS A 117 -13.02 -0.25 2.52
C LYS A 117 -13.68 0.96 3.19
N PRO A 118 -13.42 1.27 4.48
CA PRO A 118 -13.98 2.47 5.12
C PRO A 118 -13.47 3.78 4.50
N LEU A 119 -12.33 3.75 3.78
CA LEU A 119 -11.73 4.91 3.12
C LEU A 119 -12.24 5.12 1.69
N GLU A 120 -13.17 4.31 1.18
CA GLU A 120 -13.56 4.35 -0.24
C GLU A 120 -14.17 5.68 -0.72
N ASN A 121 -14.67 6.50 0.22
CA ASN A 121 -15.24 7.82 -0.05
C ASN A 121 -14.36 8.96 0.49
N VAL A 122 -13.19 8.64 1.04
CA VAL A 122 -12.23 9.63 1.51
C VAL A 122 -11.49 10.20 0.30
N PRO A 123 -11.41 11.54 0.15
CA PRO A 123 -10.68 12.16 -0.95
C PRO A 123 -9.21 11.72 -0.99
N ALA A 124 -8.64 11.69 -2.19
CA ALA A 124 -7.22 11.44 -2.37
C ALA A 124 -6.38 12.43 -1.57
N GLN A 125 -5.35 11.93 -0.87
CA GLN A 125 -4.43 12.79 -0.14
C GLN A 125 -3.53 13.54 -1.13
N THR A 126 -3.18 14.78 -0.78
CA THR A 126 -2.25 15.60 -1.57
C THR A 126 -1.02 15.92 -0.74
N VAL A 127 0.15 15.87 -1.37
CA VAL A 127 1.42 16.25 -0.74
C VAL A 127 1.91 17.55 -1.37
N GLN A 128 2.23 18.53 -0.52
CA GLN A 128 2.90 19.75 -0.92
C GLN A 128 4.26 19.78 -0.24
N PHE A 129 5.32 19.88 -1.04
CA PHE A 129 6.65 20.16 -0.54
C PHE A 129 6.80 21.67 -0.40
N LEU A 130 7.11 22.13 0.80
CA LEU A 130 7.47 23.51 1.07
C LEU A 130 8.99 23.66 0.91
N ASP A 131 9.45 24.88 0.59
CA ASP A 131 10.87 25.18 0.52
C ASP A 131 11.56 24.84 1.84
N SER A 132 12.81 24.36 1.73
CA SER A 132 13.51 23.60 2.75
C SER A 132 13.91 24.44 3.98
N GLU A 133 13.02 24.54 4.97
CA GLU A 133 13.42 24.81 6.34
C GLU A 133 13.74 23.49 7.06
N PRO A 134 14.88 23.40 7.76
CA PRO A 134 15.20 22.24 8.58
C PRO A 134 14.12 22.01 9.66
N ILE A 135 13.60 20.79 9.74
CA ILE A 135 12.72 20.38 10.84
C ILE A 135 13.59 20.04 12.05
N THR A 136 13.44 20.80 13.13
CA THR A 136 14.13 20.52 14.40
C THR A 136 13.49 19.32 15.09
N LEU A 137 14.26 18.25 15.28
CA LEU A 137 13.86 17.08 16.03
C LEU A 137 14.24 17.21 17.51
N SER A 138 13.45 16.59 18.38
CA SER A 138 13.76 16.47 19.81
C SER A 138 13.90 15.01 20.24
N ARG A 139 14.47 14.76 21.42
CA ARG A 139 14.45 13.45 22.06
C ARG A 139 13.57 13.48 23.31
N ASP A 140 12.85 12.41 23.55
CA ASP A 140 12.12 12.22 24.80
C ASP A 140 13.01 11.58 25.88
N GLN A 141 12.42 11.31 27.05
CA GLN A 141 13.10 10.68 28.19
C GLN A 141 13.56 9.24 27.91
N GLN A 142 13.05 8.61 26.83
CA GLN A 142 13.47 7.29 26.37
C GLN A 142 14.47 7.40 25.21
N GLU A 143 15.00 8.60 24.95
CA GLU A 143 15.92 8.92 23.86
C GLU A 143 15.33 8.66 22.45
N LEU A 144 14.00 8.57 22.32
CA LEU A 144 13.37 8.40 21.01
C LEU A 144 13.24 9.74 20.29
N TRP A 145 13.51 9.72 18.98
CA TRP A 145 13.35 10.90 18.14
C TRP A 145 11.89 11.28 18.01
N ASN A 146 11.60 12.55 18.24
CA ASN A 146 10.29 13.16 18.16
C ASN A 146 10.25 14.24 17.08
N VAL A 147 9.27 14.15 16.20
CA VAL A 147 9.03 15.09 15.10
C VAL A 147 7.88 16.01 15.49
N PRO A 148 8.03 17.34 15.39
CA PRO A 148 6.91 18.26 15.54
C PRO A 148 5.98 18.15 14.33
N VAL A 149 4.70 17.87 14.58
CA VAL A 149 3.66 17.74 13.56
C VAL A 149 2.50 18.67 13.91
N GLN A 150 2.15 19.53 12.96
CA GLN A 150 0.98 20.38 13.07
C GLN A 150 -0.21 19.73 12.34
N VAL A 151 -1.33 19.58 13.03
CA VAL A 151 -2.59 19.06 12.47
C VAL A 151 -3.63 20.16 12.48
N ASN A 152 -4.35 20.36 11.37
CA ASN A 152 -5.44 21.35 11.25
C ASN A 152 -5.03 22.78 11.66
N LYS A 153 -3.77 23.18 11.43
CA LYS A 153 -3.19 24.47 11.87
C LYS A 153 -3.29 24.73 13.39
N LYS A 154 -3.46 23.68 14.20
CA LYS A 154 -3.43 23.75 15.67
C LYS A 154 -1.99 23.71 16.21
N ASP A 155 -1.83 23.69 17.52
CA ASP A 155 -0.53 23.50 18.16
C ASP A 155 0.17 22.23 17.65
N SER A 156 1.51 22.31 17.59
CA SER A 156 2.36 21.19 17.21
C SER A 156 2.27 20.08 18.27
N ALA A 157 1.97 18.86 17.85
CA ALA A 157 2.14 17.67 18.65
C ALA A 157 3.46 16.96 18.28
N HIS A 158 4.10 16.35 19.26
CA HIS A 158 5.32 15.59 19.04
C HIS A 158 4.98 14.11 18.84
N PHE A 159 5.45 13.53 17.73
CA PHE A 159 5.28 12.12 17.41
C PHE A 159 6.62 11.41 17.30
N ILE A 160 6.67 10.19 17.80
CA ILE A 160 7.84 9.32 17.69
C ILE A 160 8.07 8.99 16.20
N PHE A 161 9.31 9.20 15.75
CA PHE A 161 9.75 8.76 14.43
C PHE A 161 10.11 7.28 14.48
N ASP A 162 9.22 6.43 13.97
CA ASP A 162 9.39 4.97 13.94
C ASP A 162 9.31 4.44 12.50
N SER A 163 10.47 4.16 11.91
CA SER A 163 10.56 3.54 10.57
C SER A 163 10.31 2.03 10.57
N GLY A 164 10.20 1.40 11.75
CA GLY A 164 9.89 -0.02 11.92
C GLY A 164 8.40 -0.31 12.11
N ALA A 165 7.59 0.72 12.37
CA ALA A 165 6.15 0.58 12.52
C ALA A 165 5.47 0.21 11.18
N GLY A 166 4.59 -0.79 11.22
CA GLY A 166 3.76 -1.13 10.06
C GLY A 166 2.63 -0.13 9.79
N PHE A 167 2.22 0.63 10.82
CA PHE A 167 1.20 1.67 10.72
C PHE A 167 1.58 2.87 11.59
N SER A 168 1.33 4.09 11.10
CA SER A 168 1.32 5.27 11.96
C SER A 168 0.10 5.21 12.87
N THR A 169 0.31 5.24 14.19
CA THR A 169 -0.77 5.14 15.17
C THR A 169 -0.68 6.24 16.20
N ILE A 170 -1.85 6.65 16.69
CA ILE A 170 -2.00 7.64 17.75
C ILE A 170 -3.09 7.15 18.71
N THR A 171 -3.08 7.64 19.95
CA THR A 171 -4.16 7.33 20.89
C THR A 171 -5.45 8.05 20.47
N ARG A 172 -6.60 7.50 20.87
CA ARG A 172 -7.91 8.14 20.65
C ARG A 172 -7.97 9.54 21.29
N SER A 173 -7.36 9.72 22.45
CA SER A 173 -7.30 11.03 23.11
C SER A 173 -6.49 12.04 22.30
N ALA A 174 -5.35 11.64 21.74
CA ALA A 174 -4.57 12.48 20.84
C ALA A 174 -5.35 12.84 19.56
N ALA A 175 -6.03 11.86 18.95
CA ALA A 175 -6.89 12.10 17.78
C ALA A 175 -7.97 13.14 18.07
N ASN A 176 -8.70 12.99 19.19
CA ASN A 176 -9.73 13.93 19.61
C ASN A 176 -9.17 15.33 19.87
N HIS A 177 -8.01 15.43 20.54
CA HIS A 177 -7.35 16.71 20.81
C HIS A 177 -6.97 17.45 19.51
N LEU A 178 -6.40 16.71 18.56
CA LEU A 178 -6.00 17.23 17.25
C LEU A 178 -7.19 17.50 16.31
N GLY A 179 -8.40 17.04 16.67
CA GLY A 179 -9.60 17.16 15.83
C GLY A 179 -9.53 16.28 14.58
N ILE A 180 -8.90 15.12 14.69
CA ILE A 180 -8.86 14.11 13.64
C ILE A 180 -10.23 13.42 13.59
N THR A 181 -10.76 13.23 12.38
CA THR A 181 -12.03 12.54 12.19
C THR A 181 -11.82 11.05 12.34
N ILE A 182 -12.52 10.42 13.27
CA ILE A 182 -12.40 8.98 13.50
C ILE A 182 -13.45 8.26 12.66
N ILE A 183 -13.00 7.43 11.72
CA ILE A 183 -13.84 6.54 10.93
C ILE A 183 -13.90 5.17 11.64
N PRO A 184 -15.11 4.64 11.93
CA PRO A 184 -15.25 3.32 12.49
C PRO A 184 -14.64 2.23 11.62
N ALA A 185 -13.72 1.45 12.18
CA ALA A 185 -13.05 0.34 11.49
C ALA A 185 -12.58 -0.72 12.50
N ASN A 186 -12.18 -1.89 12.02
CA ASN A 186 -11.63 -2.96 12.86
C ASN A 186 -10.29 -3.43 12.29
N VAL A 187 -9.31 -2.53 12.27
CA VAL A 187 -7.97 -2.83 11.75
C VAL A 187 -7.12 -3.45 12.86
N LYS A 188 -6.61 -4.64 12.63
CA LYS A 188 -5.66 -5.30 13.52
C LYS A 188 -4.30 -4.66 13.34
N VAL A 189 -3.74 -4.13 14.43
CA VAL A 189 -2.41 -3.55 14.48
C VAL A 189 -1.57 -4.34 15.47
N ASN A 190 -0.34 -4.69 15.06
CA ASN A 190 0.62 -5.35 15.93
C ASN A 190 1.24 -4.33 16.89
N THR A 191 1.48 -4.78 18.12
CA THR A 191 2.18 -4.01 19.14
C THR A 191 3.59 -4.57 19.35
N ALA A 192 4.45 -3.84 20.05
CA ALA A 192 5.84 -4.23 20.29
C ALA A 192 6.03 -5.56 21.05
N ASN A 193 4.97 -6.14 21.62
CA ASN A 193 5.00 -7.42 22.33
C ASN A 193 4.20 -8.52 21.60
N ASP A 194 4.06 -8.40 20.28
CA ASP A 194 3.36 -9.34 19.39
C ASP A 194 1.86 -9.52 19.68
N LYS A 195 1.28 -8.66 20.53
CA LYS A 195 -0.18 -8.60 20.71
C LYS A 195 -0.81 -7.79 19.58
N GLN A 196 -2.03 -8.19 19.23
CA GLN A 196 -2.86 -7.45 18.29
C GLN A 196 -3.92 -6.62 19.02
N VAL A 197 -4.10 -5.39 18.57
CA VAL A 197 -5.17 -4.50 19.04
C VAL A 197 -6.03 -4.07 17.85
N LEU A 198 -7.31 -3.80 18.11
CA LEU A 198 -8.21 -3.22 17.12
C LEU A 198 -8.09 -1.70 17.13
N ALA A 199 -7.76 -1.14 15.98
CA ALA A 199 -7.67 0.29 15.74
C ALA A 199 -8.82 0.78 14.86
N GLN A 200 -9.16 2.05 15.05
CA GLN A 200 -10.02 2.82 14.15
C GLN A 200 -9.14 3.61 13.17
N LEU A 201 -9.72 4.19 12.12
CA LEU A 201 -8.99 5.05 11.20
C LEU A 201 -9.14 6.51 11.61
N GLY A 202 -8.06 7.29 11.45
CA GLY A 202 -8.07 8.74 11.59
C GLY A 202 -7.83 9.41 10.24
N VAL A 203 -8.67 10.37 9.88
CA VAL A 203 -8.53 11.22 8.68
C VAL A 203 -8.64 12.70 9.00
#